data_AF-A0A7C4CBE0-F1
#
_entry.id   AF-A0A7C4CBE0-F1
#
_cell.length_a   1.000
_cell.length_b   1.000
_cell.length_c   1.000
_cell.angle_alpha   90.00
_cell.angle_beta   90.00
_cell.angle_gamma   90.00
#
_symmetry.space_group_name_H-M   'P 1'
#
loop_
_entity.id
_entity.type
_entity.pdbx_description
1 polymer ?
#
loop_
_entity_poly.entity_id
_entity_poly.type
_entity_poly.pdbx_seq_one_letter_code
_entity_poly.pdbx_strand_id
1 'polypeptide(L)'
;GRENYDGFVAMYHDQAMIPAKLLGRDFGVNVTLGLGHVRTSPLHGTAFDIAGKGVASPGSMLAAIRLACRLAHKKSRGAACRAPAVLSS
;
A
#
# COMPACT_ATOMS: atom_id res chain seq x y z
N GLY A 1 -24.04 -4.38 0.69
CA GLY A 1 -23.00 -4.86 -0.23
C GLY A 1 -21.64 -4.38 0.25
N ARG A 2 -20.57 -4.56 -0.56
CA ARG A 2 -19.18 -4.18 -0.21
C ARG A 2 -19.05 -2.73 0.28
N GLU A 3 -20.00 -1.85 -0.06
CA GLU A 3 -20.08 -0.44 0.31
C GLU A 3 -20.12 -0.14 1.82
N ASN A 4 -20.36 -1.13 2.69
CA ASN A 4 -20.40 -0.94 4.15
C ASN A 4 -19.06 -1.20 4.86
N TYR A 5 -17.98 -1.54 4.13
CA TYR A 5 -16.69 -1.90 4.72
C TYR A 5 -15.54 -1.08 4.12
N ASP A 6 -14.67 -0.56 4.99
CA ASP A 6 -13.44 0.15 4.58
C ASP A 6 -12.31 -0.80 4.14
N GLY A 7 -12.40 -2.09 4.51
CA GLY A 7 -11.38 -3.08 4.19
C GLY A 7 -11.75 -4.49 4.63
N PHE A 8 -10.96 -5.46 4.18
CA PHE A 8 -11.10 -6.88 4.49
C PHE A 8 -9.80 -7.42 5.07
N VAL A 9 -9.90 -8.30 6.07
CA VAL A 9 -8.76 -9.01 6.65
C VAL A 9 -8.85 -10.48 6.24
N ALA A 10 -7.80 -10.96 5.58
CA ALA A 10 -7.66 -12.37 5.27
C ALA A 10 -6.65 -13.01 6.21
N MET A 11 -6.87 -14.28 6.56
CA MET A 11 -5.95 -15.02 7.43
C MET A 11 -4.71 -15.49 6.65
N TYR A 12 -4.87 -15.75 5.35
CA TYR A 12 -3.80 -16.25 4.49
C TYR A 12 -3.64 -15.41 3.23
N HIS A 13 -2.43 -15.43 2.68
CA HIS A 13 -2.03 -14.61 1.54
C HIS A 13 -2.94 -14.80 0.32
N ASP A 14 -3.20 -16.04 -0.10
CA ASP A 14 -3.92 -16.30 -1.35
C ASP A 14 -5.40 -15.96 -1.27
N GLN A 15 -5.98 -15.97 -0.07
CA GLN A 15 -7.36 -15.50 0.16
C GLN A 15 -7.52 -14.01 -0.17
N ALA A 16 -6.48 -13.20 0.08
CA ALA A 16 -6.48 -11.77 -0.25
C ALA A 16 -5.92 -11.47 -1.64
N MET A 17 -4.83 -12.14 -2.04
CA MET A 17 -4.09 -11.76 -3.24
C MET A 17 -4.75 -12.20 -4.55
N ILE A 18 -5.49 -13.32 -4.56
CA ILE A 18 -6.27 -13.72 -5.75
C ILE A 18 -7.30 -12.63 -6.12
N PRO A 19 -8.23 -12.24 -5.24
CA PRO A 19 -9.21 -11.20 -5.57
C PRO A 19 -8.56 -9.83 -5.79
N ALA A 20 -7.51 -9.48 -5.03
CA ALA A 20 -6.80 -8.20 -5.22
C ALA A 20 -6.17 -8.08 -6.61
N LYS A 21 -5.57 -9.16 -7.14
CA LYS A 21 -4.98 -9.17 -8.48
C LYS A 21 -6.03 -9.18 -9.59
N LEU A 22 -7.20 -9.77 -9.37
CA LEU A 22 -8.31 -9.73 -10.34
C LEU A 22 -8.92 -8.33 -10.47
N LEU A 23 -9.09 -7.61 -9.35
CA LEU A 23 -9.73 -6.29 -9.33
C LEU A 23 -8.75 -5.13 -9.54
N GLY A 24 -7.48 -5.30 -9.17
CA GLY A 24 -6.49 -4.22 -9.09
C GLY A 24 -5.26 -4.43 -9.94
N ARG A 25 -5.33 -5.24 -11.01
CA ARG A 25 -4.15 -5.65 -11.80
C ARG A 25 -3.25 -4.49 -12.24
N ASP A 26 -3.85 -3.39 -12.69
CA ASP A 26 -3.11 -2.28 -13.30
C ASP A 26 -2.79 -1.13 -12.33
N PHE A 27 -3.51 -1.04 -11.20
CA PHE A 27 -3.42 0.12 -10.30
C PHE A 27 -3.31 -0.24 -8.81
N GLY A 28 -3.30 -1.53 -8.48
CA GLY A 28 -3.19 -2.00 -7.10
C GLY A 28 -1.88 -1.58 -6.46
N VAL A 29 -1.92 -1.30 -5.16
CA VAL A 29 -0.77 -0.84 -4.37
C VAL A 29 -0.67 -1.68 -3.11
N ASN A 30 0.53 -2.16 -2.82
CA ASN A 30 0.86 -2.75 -1.53
C ASN A 30 1.29 -1.65 -0.56
N VAL A 31 0.66 -1.60 0.62
CA VAL A 31 1.03 -0.68 1.70
C VAL A 31 1.49 -1.52 2.89
N THR A 32 2.65 -1.20 3.45
CA THR A 32 3.13 -1.88 4.67
C THR A 32 2.74 -1.05 5.89
N LEU A 33 1.92 -1.64 6.75
CA LEU A 33 1.49 -1.03 8.01
C LEU A 33 2.46 -1.42 9.14
N GLY A 34 2.49 -0.61 10.20
CA GLY A 34 3.31 -0.86 11.39
C GLY A 34 4.75 -0.31 11.34
N LEU A 35 5.20 0.26 10.22
CA LEU A 35 6.52 0.89 10.12
C LEU A 35 6.54 2.34 10.62
N GLY A 36 7.72 2.81 11.04
CA GLY A 36 7.95 4.20 11.46
C GLY A 36 7.87 5.23 10.33
N HIS A 37 7.90 4.79 9.06
CA HIS A 37 7.85 5.64 7.86
C HIS A 37 6.86 5.07 6.83
N VAL A 38 6.48 5.89 5.85
CA VAL A 38 5.57 5.47 4.77
C VAL A 38 6.30 4.52 3.82
N ARG A 39 5.73 3.34 3.58
CA ARG A 39 6.24 2.38 2.59
C ARG A 39 5.10 1.83 1.74
N THR A 40 5.23 2.02 0.43
CA THR A 40 4.34 1.46 -0.60
C THR A 40 5.14 0.70 -1.64
N SER A 41 4.53 -0.23 -2.36
CA SER A 41 5.13 -0.92 -3.51
C SER A 41 4.10 -1.28 -4.58
N PRO A 42 4.51 -1.55 -5.84
CA PRO A 42 3.61 -2.09 -6.83
C PRO A 42 3.06 -3.47 -6.43
N LEU A 43 1.96 -3.88 -7.07
CA LEU A 43 1.26 -5.17 -6.85
C LEU A 43 1.71 -6.28 -7.84
N HIS A 44 2.69 -6.00 -8.69
CA HIS A 44 3.26 -6.96 -9.63
C HIS A 44 4.65 -7.47 -9.20
N GLY A 45 5.09 -8.56 -9.83
CA GLY A 45 6.45 -9.10 -9.68
C GLY A 45 7.48 -8.42 -10.58
N THR A 46 8.62 -9.06 -10.79
CA THR A 46 9.76 -8.50 -11.54
C THR A 46 9.57 -8.47 -13.06
N ALA A 47 8.72 -9.35 -13.61
CA ALA A 47 8.43 -9.45 -15.04
C ALA A 47 9.70 -9.52 -15.92
N PHE A 48 10.62 -10.44 -15.60
CA PHE A 48 11.92 -10.58 -16.27
C PHE A 48 11.82 -10.85 -17.78
N ASP A 49 10.75 -11.52 -18.20
CA ASP A 49 10.44 -11.84 -19.59
C ASP A 49 10.19 -10.59 -20.46
N ILE A 50 9.85 -9.45 -19.85
CA ILE A 50 9.62 -8.17 -20.55
C ILE A 50 10.60 -7.06 -20.16
N ALA A 51 11.61 -7.36 -19.35
CA ALA A 51 12.63 -6.39 -18.96
C ALA A 51 13.36 -5.84 -20.19
N GLY A 52 13.51 -4.52 -20.25
CA GLY A 52 14.19 -3.83 -21.37
C GLY A 52 13.38 -3.72 -22.67
N LYS A 53 12.19 -4.32 -22.77
CA LYS A 53 11.37 -4.29 -24.00
C LYS A 53 10.49 -3.05 -24.15
N GLY A 54 10.38 -2.22 -23.12
CA GLY A 54 9.54 -1.01 -23.14
C GLY A 54 8.02 -1.26 -23.13
N VAL A 55 7.57 -2.49 -22.83
CA VAL A 55 6.15 -2.89 -22.86
C VAL A 55 5.50 -3.02 -21.47
N ALA A 56 6.23 -2.77 -20.39
CA ALA A 56 5.71 -2.87 -19.03
C ALA A 56 4.71 -1.74 -18.72
N SER A 57 3.57 -2.08 -18.11
CA SER A 57 2.61 -1.06 -17.63
C SER A 57 3.16 -0.37 -16.38
N PRO A 58 3.30 0.97 -16.36
CA PRO A 58 3.78 1.71 -15.20
C PRO A 58 2.68 1.99 -14.17
N GLY A 59 1.42 1.59 -14.42
CA GLY A 59 0.24 2.02 -13.66
C GLY A 59 0.35 1.79 -12.15
N SER A 60 0.69 0.57 -11.74
CA SER A 60 0.77 0.18 -10.32
C SER A 60 1.91 0.90 -9.60
N MET A 61 3.05 1.11 -10.27
CA MET A 61 4.16 1.88 -9.72
C MET A 61 3.79 3.35 -9.53
N LEU A 62 3.16 3.97 -10.54
CA LEU A 62 2.69 5.35 -10.45
C LEU A 62 1.63 5.52 -9.34
N ALA A 63 0.71 4.56 -9.20
CA ALA A 63 -0.28 4.55 -8.13
C ALA A 63 0.38 4.45 -6.75
N ALA A 64 1.41 3.61 -6.60
CA ALA A 64 2.17 3.44 -5.36
C ALA A 64 2.86 4.75 -4.96
N ILE A 65 3.60 5.38 -5.88
CA ILE A 65 4.28 6.66 -5.64
C ILE A 65 3.26 7.74 -5.24
N ARG A 66 2.16 7.89 -5.99
CA ARG A 66 1.11 8.88 -5.68
C ARG A 66 0.49 8.65 -4.31
N LEU A 67 0.24 7.40 -3.92
CA LEU A 67 -0.28 7.08 -2.60
C LEU A 67 0.73 7.41 -1.49
N ALA A 68 2.01 7.08 -1.69
CA ALA A 68 3.06 7.44 -0.73
C ALA A 68 3.11 8.96 -0.49
N CYS A 69 3.09 9.77 -1.54
CA CYS A 69 3.04 11.24 -1.40
C CYS A 69 1.82 11.71 -0.60
N ARG A 70 0.63 11.16 -0.87
CA ARG A 70 -0.59 11.50 -0.12
C ARG A 70 -0.49 11.13 1.37
N LEU A 71 0.04 9.95 1.68
CA LEU A 71 0.19 9.48 3.07
C LEU A 71 1.27 10.29 3.82
N ALA A 72 2.37 10.64 3.15
CA ALA A 72 3.42 11.47 3.72
C ALA A 72 2.91 12.87 4.11
N HIS A 73 2.17 13.54 3.21
CA HIS A 73 1.61 14.87 3.50
C HIS A 73 0.57 14.87 4.63
N LYS A 74 -0.17 13.77 4.82
CA LYS A 74 -1.10 13.64 5.95
C LYS A 74 -0.39 13.46 7.29
N LYS A 75 0.76 12.77 7.33
CA LYS A 75 1.50 12.47 8.57
C LYS A 75 2.09 13.73 9.22
N SER A 76 2.48 14.74 8.44
CA SER A 76 2.91 16.05 8.92
C SER A 76 1.88 16.80 9.78
N ARG A 77 0.59 16.42 9.72
CA ARG A 77 -0.47 17.06 10.53
C ARG A 77 -0.78 16.30 11.84
N GLY A 78 -0.33 15.05 11.99
CA GLY A 78 -0.70 14.18 13.12
C GLY A 78 0.39 13.98 14.19
N ALA A 79 1.64 14.42 13.94
CA ALA A 79 2.76 14.22 14.87
C ALA A 79 2.76 15.19 16.08
N ALA A 80 1.94 16.24 16.07
CA ALA A 80 1.88 17.22 17.17
C ALA A 80 1.05 16.76 18.39
N CYS A 81 0.38 15.61 18.34
CA CYS A 81 -0.54 15.16 19.39
C CYS A 81 -0.16 13.79 20.00
N ARG A 82 1.10 13.63 20.44
CA ARG A 82 1.47 12.55 21.39
C ARG A 82 2.54 13.06 22.34
N ALA A 83 2.13 13.58 23.49
CA ALA A 83 3.02 13.71 24.65
C ALA A 83 3.38 12.30 25.17
N PRO A 84 4.62 12.07 25.66
CA PRO A 84 4.98 10.78 26.24
C PRO A 84 4.29 10.64 27.59
N ALA A 85 3.51 9.57 27.76
CA ALA A 85 3.05 9.16 29.08
C ALA A 85 4.26 8.62 29.86
N VAL A 86 4.84 9.45 30.71
CA VAL A 86 5.77 9.02 31.76
C VAL A 86 4.94 8.25 32.78
N LEU A 87 5.14 6.94 32.87
CA LEU A 87 4.70 6.13 34.01
C LEU A 87 5.76 6.29 35.11
N SER A 88 5.46 7.08 36.14
CA SER A 88 6.18 7.05 37.41
C SER A 88 5.73 5.82 38.19
N SER A 89 6.71 5.02 38.60
CA SER A 89 6.63 4.02 39.67
C SER A 89 6.10 4.60 40.98
#